data_AF-A0A923MN96-F1
#
_entry.id   AF-A0A923MN96-F1
#
_cell.length_a   1.000
_cell.length_b   1.000
_cell.length_c   1.000
_cell.angle_alpha   90.00
_cell.angle_beta   90.00
_cell.angle_gamma   90.00
#
_symmetry.space_group_name_H-M   'P 1'
#
loop_
_entity.id
_entity.type
_entity.pdbx_description
1 polymer ?
#
loop_
_entity_poly.entity_id
_entity_poly.type
_entity_poly.pdbx_seq_one_letter_code
_entity_poly.pdbx_strand_id
1 'polypeptide(L)'
;MSRFLELAAAAVLTAAFAGGALAQSQTSTPAGGGSTTTAPAPAASKVVPEDLAPGQAAPGGIQGQNIFDVKPEVKPDASSEKGYMEQNNAQRNAVQPGNNAPMWRDVQRGAEGYSSLPKSQAPEAGNLIQAPVQYPGTRFVSAGEAWRQVRNAWIIPYGGSLLLIVLVALAIFYFAKGPMGHADGRSGPGRIERFTPFERAAHWANAIAFVVLAISGIVMAFGKFFLLPVIGQTLFGYFTYLLKNLHNFVGPLFVVSLVIIVLTFIKDNLPQKGDVSWMLRLGGVLGKKEAPSHRFNAGEKGMFWVGNLLLGAIVVGSGLYLDKLLPSMEYLRGDMQVAHMVHAVAAVLMMAMLFLHIYMGTVGMRGAYRAMREGYVDDAWAKEHHAYWYEDIKAGRIPAQRSKPLTIADDTGKSVRPA
;
A
#
# COMPACT_ATOMS: atom_id res chain seq x y z
N MET A 1 28.50 12.76 6.37
CA MET A 1 27.41 11.81 6.64
C MET A 1 26.58 12.13 7.91
N SER A 2 27.05 12.97 8.85
CA SER A 2 26.32 13.19 10.13
C SER A 2 25.08 14.11 10.04
N ARG A 3 25.12 15.19 9.24
CA ARG A 3 24.05 16.20 9.24
C ARG A 3 22.71 15.79 8.63
N PHE A 4 22.70 14.75 7.79
CA PHE A 4 21.46 14.26 7.17
C PHE A 4 20.64 13.39 8.14
N LEU A 5 21.32 12.62 9.01
CA LEU A 5 20.69 11.85 10.08
C LEU A 5 20.12 12.78 11.17
N GLU A 6 20.81 13.88 11.48
CA GLU A 6 20.33 14.89 12.45
C GLU A 6 19.07 15.62 11.95
N LEU A 7 18.99 15.95 10.65
CA LEU A 7 17.82 16.60 10.06
C LEU A 7 16.61 15.66 9.95
N ALA A 8 16.85 14.37 9.64
CA ALA A 8 15.79 13.37 9.62
C ALA A 8 15.23 13.08 11.03
N ALA A 9 16.09 13.09 12.06
CA ALA A 9 15.67 12.94 13.45
C ALA A 9 14.88 14.15 13.97
N ALA A 10 15.28 15.37 13.58
CA ALA A 10 14.60 16.60 14.00
C ALA A 10 13.17 16.74 13.43
N ALA A 11 12.94 16.28 12.20
CA ALA A 11 11.62 16.31 11.55
C ALA A 11 10.62 15.33 12.17
N VAL A 12 11.09 14.20 12.74
CA VAL A 12 10.24 13.23 13.43
C VAL A 12 9.80 13.75 14.81
N LEU A 13 10.64 14.54 15.50
CA LEU A 13 10.30 15.09 16.82
C LEU A 13 9.31 16.26 16.76
N THR A 14 9.28 17.05 15.68
CA THR A 14 8.37 18.21 15.58
C THR A 14 6.92 17.80 15.26
N ALA A 15 6.71 16.65 14.62
CA ALA A 15 5.37 16.13 14.34
C ALA A 15 4.66 15.55 15.59
N ALA A 16 5.39 15.28 16.68
CA ALA A 16 4.82 14.69 17.90
C ALA A 16 4.09 15.69 18.81
N PHE A 17 4.28 17.01 18.61
CA PHE A 17 3.74 18.04 19.51
C PHE A 17 2.54 18.84 18.98
N ALA A 18 2.10 18.61 17.73
CA ALA A 18 1.01 19.38 17.11
C ALA A 18 -0.37 18.67 17.08
N GLY A 19 -0.50 17.48 17.67
CA GLY A 19 -1.72 16.66 17.62
C GLY A 19 -2.72 16.88 18.75
N GLY A 20 -2.70 18.04 19.41
CA GLY A 20 -3.60 18.36 20.53
C GLY A 20 -4.71 19.32 20.09
N ALA A 21 -5.95 18.88 20.29
CA ALA A 21 -7.21 19.65 20.20
C ALA A 21 -7.78 19.88 18.79
N LEU A 22 -8.86 19.14 18.49
CA LEU A 22 -10.20 19.67 18.13
C LEU A 22 -11.07 18.51 17.63
N ALA A 23 -11.91 17.97 18.51
CA ALA A 23 -13.05 17.15 18.14
C ALA A 23 -14.28 17.66 18.91
N GLN A 24 -14.97 18.64 18.33
CA GLN A 24 -16.32 19.02 18.73
C GLN A 24 -17.31 18.10 18.04
N SER A 25 -18.11 17.41 18.85
CA SER A 25 -19.28 16.64 18.45
C SER A 25 -20.35 17.56 17.85
N GLN A 26 -20.82 17.28 16.64
CA GLN A 26 -22.10 17.80 16.17
C GLN A 26 -23.12 16.68 16.09
N THR A 27 -24.07 16.75 17.02
CA THR A 27 -25.34 16.04 17.03
C THR A 27 -26.27 16.64 15.98
N SER A 28 -26.76 15.84 15.03
CA SER A 28 -27.81 16.23 14.11
C SER A 28 -29.11 15.46 14.42
N THR A 29 -30.12 16.20 14.86
CA THR A 29 -31.53 15.78 15.01
C THR A 29 -32.17 15.63 13.62
N PRO A 30 -33.05 14.64 13.36
CA PRO A 30 -33.74 14.54 12.07
C PRO A 30 -35.07 15.32 12.06
N ALA A 31 -35.31 16.04 10.97
CA ALA A 31 -36.58 16.68 10.64
C ALA A 31 -37.49 15.69 9.89
N GLY A 32 -38.79 15.73 10.22
CA GLY A 32 -39.82 14.87 9.66
C GLY A 32 -40.21 15.22 8.23
N GLY A 33 -40.60 14.20 7.48
CA GLY A 33 -41.20 14.30 6.15
C GLY A 33 -41.77 12.94 5.77
N GLY A 34 -43.08 12.78 5.93
CA GLY A 34 -43.79 11.54 5.66
C GLY A 34 -43.92 11.23 4.17
N SER A 35 -43.81 9.95 3.84
CA SER A 35 -44.38 9.37 2.63
C SER A 35 -44.66 7.90 2.88
N THR A 36 -45.94 7.56 2.82
CA THR A 36 -46.51 6.23 3.02
C THR A 36 -46.28 5.33 1.81
N THR A 37 -45.56 4.22 2.00
CA THR A 37 -45.71 3.03 1.16
C THR A 37 -45.70 1.76 2.03
N THR A 38 -46.58 0.85 1.66
CA THR A 38 -47.12 -0.31 2.37
C THR A 38 -46.10 -1.39 2.75
N ALA A 39 -46.08 -1.74 4.04
CA ALA A 39 -45.39 -2.91 4.58
C ALA A 39 -46.22 -4.20 4.40
N PRO A 40 -45.61 -5.38 4.19
CA PRO A 40 -46.30 -6.65 4.39
C PRO A 40 -46.49 -6.95 5.88
N ALA A 41 -47.59 -7.64 6.18
CA ALA A 41 -48.17 -7.85 7.50
C ALA A 41 -47.22 -8.40 8.59
N PRO A 42 -47.42 -8.02 9.88
CA PRO A 42 -46.65 -8.57 10.99
C PRO A 42 -47.05 -10.04 11.22
N ALA A 43 -46.04 -10.92 11.28
CA ALA A 43 -46.22 -12.26 11.79
C ALA A 43 -46.63 -12.18 13.27
N ALA A 44 -47.73 -12.87 13.61
CA ALA A 44 -48.36 -12.85 14.91
C ALA A 44 -47.38 -13.08 16.07
N SER A 45 -47.37 -12.13 17.00
CA SER A 45 -46.74 -12.25 18.32
C SER A 45 -47.32 -13.46 19.05
N LYS A 46 -46.53 -14.54 19.15
CA LYS A 46 -46.79 -15.60 20.12
C LYS A 46 -46.13 -15.19 21.44
N VAL A 47 -46.99 -14.81 22.39
CA VAL A 47 -46.90 -14.93 23.85
C VAL A 47 -45.47 -15.00 24.41
N VAL A 48 -45.06 -13.91 25.05
CA VAL A 48 -44.00 -13.90 26.08
C VAL A 48 -44.56 -14.60 27.32
N PRO A 49 -43.97 -15.69 27.83
CA PRO A 49 -44.22 -16.09 29.21
C PRO A 49 -43.44 -15.15 30.12
N GLU A 50 -44.17 -14.31 30.83
CA GLU A 50 -43.67 -13.62 32.02
C GLU A 50 -43.55 -14.65 33.17
N ASP A 51 -42.59 -14.42 34.06
CA ASP A 51 -42.22 -15.18 35.27
C ASP A 51 -41.23 -16.36 35.11
N LEU A 52 -39.93 -16.02 35.09
CA LEU A 52 -38.89 -16.87 35.66
C LEU A 52 -38.60 -16.39 37.10
N ALA A 53 -38.88 -17.24 38.08
CA ALA A 53 -38.52 -17.01 39.48
C ALA A 53 -36.98 -16.87 39.64
N PRO A 54 -36.48 -16.05 40.58
CA PRO A 54 -35.05 -15.86 40.80
C PRO A 54 -34.40 -17.18 41.23
N GLY A 55 -33.63 -17.79 40.31
CA GLY A 55 -32.95 -19.07 40.53
C GLY A 55 -32.97 -20.03 39.33
N GLN A 56 -33.78 -19.78 38.29
CA GLN A 56 -33.75 -20.58 37.08
C GLN A 56 -32.61 -20.13 36.15
N ALA A 57 -31.52 -20.89 36.15
CA ALA A 57 -30.49 -20.79 35.14
C ALA A 57 -31.12 -20.98 33.75
N ALA A 58 -30.79 -20.08 32.82
CA ALA A 58 -31.18 -20.20 31.42
C ALA A 58 -30.84 -21.63 30.92
N PRO A 59 -31.72 -22.29 30.14
CA PRO A 59 -31.57 -23.70 29.72
C PRO A 59 -30.48 -23.89 28.64
N GLY A 60 -29.36 -23.18 28.74
CA GLY A 60 -28.27 -23.17 27.76
C GLY A 60 -26.92 -23.69 28.29
N GLY A 61 -26.88 -24.25 29.51
CA GLY A 61 -25.67 -24.87 30.04
C GLY A 61 -25.47 -26.29 29.51
N ILE A 62 -24.22 -26.67 29.21
CA ILE A 62 -23.85 -28.07 28.93
C ILE A 62 -24.19 -28.90 30.18
N GLN A 63 -25.21 -29.75 30.09
CA GLN A 63 -25.56 -30.71 31.14
C GLN A 63 -24.54 -31.86 31.06
N GLY A 64 -23.61 -31.91 32.00
CA GLY A 64 -22.69 -33.05 32.11
C GLY A 64 -23.50 -34.32 32.42
N GLN A 65 -23.33 -35.36 31.61
CA GLN A 65 -23.97 -36.65 31.80
C GLN A 65 -22.92 -37.67 32.26
N ASN A 66 -23.26 -38.50 33.24
CA ASN A 66 -22.35 -39.54 33.71
C ASN A 66 -22.24 -40.66 32.67
N ILE A 67 -21.03 -41.04 32.28
CA ILE A 67 -20.76 -42.04 31.24
C ILE A 67 -21.37 -43.41 31.57
N PHE A 68 -21.49 -43.75 32.86
CA PHE A 68 -22.09 -45.02 33.30
C PHE A 68 -23.62 -45.06 33.14
N ASP A 69 -24.26 -43.90 32.99
CA ASP A 69 -25.71 -43.78 32.75
C ASP A 69 -26.05 -43.72 31.26
N VAL A 70 -25.05 -43.59 30.39
CA VAL A 70 -25.21 -43.67 28.93
C VAL A 70 -25.26 -45.14 28.54
N LYS A 71 -26.47 -45.67 28.38
CA LYS A 71 -26.71 -47.01 27.84
C LYS A 71 -26.99 -46.91 26.34
N PRO A 72 -25.97 -47.04 25.46
CA PRO A 72 -26.15 -46.87 24.02
C PRO A 72 -27.14 -47.89 23.41
N GLU A 73 -27.39 -49.03 24.07
CA GLU A 73 -28.41 -50.00 23.64
C GLU A 73 -29.85 -49.54 23.91
N VAL A 74 -30.06 -48.61 24.86
CA VAL A 74 -31.39 -48.15 25.33
C VAL A 74 -31.70 -46.73 24.88
N LYS A 75 -30.68 -45.87 24.78
CA LYS A 75 -30.78 -44.53 24.22
C LYS A 75 -29.64 -44.37 23.21
N PRO A 76 -29.93 -44.53 21.91
CA PRO A 76 -28.95 -44.26 20.86
C PRO A 76 -28.38 -42.84 21.02
N ASP A 77 -27.12 -42.65 20.65
CA ASP A 77 -26.52 -41.31 20.64
C ASP A 77 -27.38 -40.37 19.79
N ALA A 78 -27.56 -39.12 20.22
CA ALA A 78 -28.33 -38.13 19.47
C ALA A 78 -27.82 -38.03 18.02
N SER A 79 -26.50 -38.22 17.81
CA SER A 79 -25.88 -38.24 16.48
C SER A 79 -26.37 -39.35 15.54
N SER A 80 -26.99 -40.40 16.08
CA SER A 80 -27.54 -41.53 15.31
C SER A 80 -28.93 -41.24 14.71
N GLU A 81 -29.56 -40.13 15.07
CA GLU A 81 -30.85 -39.75 14.51
C GLU A 81 -30.75 -39.44 13.01
N LYS A 82 -31.75 -39.90 12.25
CA LYS A 82 -31.86 -39.56 10.82
C LYS A 82 -32.03 -38.04 10.67
N GLY A 83 -31.18 -37.43 9.86
CA GLY A 83 -31.24 -35.98 9.63
C GLY A 83 -30.55 -35.15 10.72
N TYR A 84 -29.76 -35.78 11.60
CA TYR A 84 -29.11 -35.08 12.71
C TYR A 84 -28.28 -33.88 12.26
N MET A 85 -27.59 -33.96 11.12
CA MET A 85 -26.73 -32.88 10.62
C MET A 85 -27.52 -31.70 10.06
N GLU A 86 -28.76 -31.96 9.62
CA GLU A 86 -29.69 -31.02 9.00
C GLU A 86 -30.59 -30.31 10.03
N GLN A 87 -30.54 -30.73 11.29
CA GLN A 87 -31.33 -30.11 12.36
C GLN A 87 -31.00 -28.62 12.54
N ASN A 88 -32.04 -27.81 12.76
CA ASN A 88 -31.91 -26.43 13.23
C ASN A 88 -31.62 -26.39 14.75
N ASN A 89 -31.37 -25.19 15.30
CA ASN A 89 -30.99 -25.08 16.71
C ASN A 89 -32.09 -25.54 17.69
N ALA A 90 -33.37 -25.35 17.35
CA ALA A 90 -34.49 -25.79 18.18
C ALA A 90 -34.60 -27.33 18.19
N GLN A 91 -34.48 -27.96 17.02
CA GLN A 91 -34.45 -29.42 16.88
C GLN A 91 -33.25 -30.03 17.61
N ARG A 92 -32.06 -29.43 17.46
CA ARG A 92 -30.86 -29.88 18.17
C ARG A 92 -31.02 -29.77 19.68
N ASN A 93 -31.61 -28.68 20.18
CA ASN A 93 -31.81 -28.50 21.61
C ASN A 93 -32.80 -29.51 22.22
N ALA A 94 -33.69 -30.11 21.42
CA ALA A 94 -34.59 -31.16 21.89
C ALA A 94 -33.87 -32.50 22.12
N VAL A 95 -32.83 -32.80 21.33
CA VAL A 95 -32.16 -34.12 21.33
C VAL A 95 -30.79 -34.10 22.00
N GLN A 96 -30.12 -32.94 21.96
CA GLN A 96 -28.86 -32.67 22.64
C GLN A 96 -28.83 -31.21 23.15
N PRO A 97 -29.48 -30.94 24.30
CA PRO A 97 -29.53 -29.60 24.90
C PRO A 97 -28.14 -28.98 25.10
N GLY A 98 -28.02 -27.68 24.82
CA GLY A 98 -26.75 -26.93 24.94
C GLY A 98 -25.80 -27.08 23.74
N ASN A 99 -26.11 -27.94 22.77
CA ASN A 99 -25.34 -27.99 21.52
C ASN A 99 -25.85 -26.97 20.50
N ASN A 100 -25.13 -25.87 20.32
CA ASN A 100 -25.43 -24.83 19.33
C ASN A 100 -24.75 -25.05 17.97
N ALA A 101 -24.33 -26.27 17.63
CA ALA A 101 -23.65 -26.58 16.37
C ALA A 101 -24.40 -26.11 15.11
N PRO A 102 -25.75 -26.23 15.01
CA PRO A 102 -26.48 -25.69 13.85
C PRO A 102 -26.29 -24.18 13.68
N MET A 103 -26.46 -23.41 14.76
CA MET A 103 -26.26 -21.96 14.75
C MET A 103 -24.83 -21.59 14.34
N TRP A 104 -23.82 -22.26 14.90
CA TRP A 104 -22.42 -21.99 14.52
C TRP A 104 -22.10 -22.35 13.08
N ARG A 105 -22.77 -23.36 12.51
CA ARG A 105 -22.65 -23.71 11.10
C ARG A 105 -23.24 -22.63 10.20
N ASP A 106 -24.36 -22.04 10.59
CA ASP A 106 -24.97 -20.92 9.88
C ASP A 106 -24.07 -19.68 9.94
N VAL A 107 -23.56 -19.35 11.12
CA VAL A 107 -22.58 -18.27 11.30
C VAL A 107 -21.35 -18.48 10.43
N GLN A 108 -20.77 -19.68 10.40
CA GLN A 108 -19.60 -20.00 9.55
C GLN A 108 -19.91 -19.92 8.05
N ARG A 109 -21.17 -20.08 7.64
CA ARG A 109 -21.63 -19.90 6.26
C ARG A 109 -21.91 -18.44 5.90
N GLY A 110 -21.78 -17.51 6.84
CA GLY A 110 -22.06 -16.09 6.63
C GLY A 110 -23.52 -15.71 6.80
N ALA A 111 -24.29 -16.48 7.57
CA ALA A 111 -25.64 -16.09 7.93
C ALA A 111 -25.65 -14.73 8.66
N GLU A 112 -26.53 -13.84 8.22
CA GLU A 112 -26.75 -12.56 8.88
C GLU A 112 -27.68 -12.73 10.09
N GLY A 113 -27.22 -12.26 11.25
CA GLY A 113 -28.05 -12.04 12.42
C GLY A 113 -28.78 -10.70 12.39
N TYR A 114 -29.62 -10.47 13.39
CA TYR A 114 -30.29 -9.20 13.58
C TYR A 114 -29.29 -8.12 14.04
N SER A 115 -29.39 -6.93 13.45
CA SER A 115 -28.72 -5.72 13.92
C SER A 115 -29.71 -4.56 13.91
N SER A 116 -29.65 -3.69 14.92
CA SER A 116 -30.46 -2.48 14.99
C SER A 116 -29.92 -1.34 14.12
N LEU A 117 -28.73 -1.50 13.54
CA LEU A 117 -28.13 -0.50 12.65
C LEU A 117 -28.73 -0.61 11.24
N PRO A 118 -29.09 0.53 10.60
CA PRO A 118 -29.54 0.52 9.22
C PRO A 118 -28.47 -0.05 8.29
N LYS A 119 -28.84 -0.92 7.34
CA LYS A 119 -27.90 -1.48 6.35
C LYS A 119 -27.21 -0.40 5.51
N SER A 120 -27.85 0.75 5.30
CA SER A 120 -27.23 1.90 4.61
C SER A 120 -26.07 2.53 5.37
N GLN A 121 -25.98 2.33 6.69
CA GLN A 121 -24.90 2.85 7.54
C GLN A 121 -23.91 1.75 7.92
N ALA A 122 -24.40 0.53 8.14
CA ALA A 122 -23.57 -0.61 8.52
C ALA A 122 -24.01 -1.89 7.79
N PRO A 123 -23.64 -2.04 6.50
CA PRO A 123 -24.10 -3.13 5.63
C PRO A 123 -23.83 -4.53 6.19
N GLU A 124 -22.71 -4.71 6.91
CA GLU A 124 -22.27 -5.98 7.46
C GLU A 124 -22.50 -6.11 8.99
N ALA A 125 -23.24 -5.21 9.64
CA ALA A 125 -23.38 -5.23 11.11
C ALA A 125 -24.07 -6.49 11.66
N GLY A 126 -24.88 -7.17 10.85
CA GLY A 126 -25.46 -8.47 11.18
C GLY A 126 -24.54 -9.67 10.90
N ASN A 127 -23.39 -9.46 10.24
CA ASN A 127 -22.53 -10.54 9.75
C ASN A 127 -21.30 -10.73 10.64
N LEU A 128 -21.32 -11.75 11.50
CA LEU A 128 -20.20 -12.06 12.40
C LEU A 128 -18.99 -12.64 11.64
N ILE A 129 -19.19 -13.72 10.89
CA ILE A 129 -18.14 -14.38 10.08
C ILE A 129 -18.55 -14.30 8.62
N GLN A 130 -17.74 -13.64 7.80
CA GLN A 130 -18.02 -13.55 6.36
C GLN A 130 -18.08 -14.94 5.72
N ALA A 131 -18.99 -15.07 4.75
CA ALA A 131 -19.19 -16.30 4.01
C ALA A 131 -17.87 -16.85 3.45
N PRO A 132 -17.74 -18.18 3.31
CA PRO A 132 -16.55 -18.77 2.73
C PRO A 132 -16.32 -18.29 1.30
N VAL A 133 -15.07 -17.98 0.98
CA VAL A 133 -14.60 -17.63 -0.36
C VAL A 133 -13.35 -18.44 -0.68
N GLN A 134 -12.99 -18.45 -1.95
CA GLN A 134 -11.72 -19.03 -2.40
C GLN A 134 -10.99 -18.01 -3.26
N TYR A 135 -9.88 -17.48 -2.73
CA TYR A 135 -8.95 -16.68 -3.51
C TYR A 135 -7.96 -17.60 -4.24
N PRO A 136 -7.25 -17.10 -5.27
CA PRO A 136 -6.23 -17.89 -5.96
C PRO A 136 -5.19 -18.46 -4.97
N GLY A 137 -4.99 -19.78 -5.02
CA GLY A 137 -4.02 -20.46 -4.16
C GLY A 137 -4.46 -20.69 -2.71
N THR A 138 -5.74 -20.52 -2.37
CA THR A 138 -6.29 -20.79 -1.02
C THR A 138 -7.30 -21.93 -1.01
N ARG A 139 -7.61 -22.41 0.20
CA ARG A 139 -8.76 -23.29 0.45
C ARG A 139 -10.06 -22.48 0.40
N PHE A 140 -11.19 -23.17 0.25
CA PHE A 140 -12.53 -22.59 0.43
C PHE A 140 -12.84 -22.53 1.93
N VAL A 141 -12.71 -21.32 2.51
CA VAL A 141 -12.77 -21.05 3.96
C VAL A 141 -13.33 -19.64 4.16
N SER A 142 -13.64 -19.25 5.40
CA SER A 142 -14.16 -17.90 5.70
C SER A 142 -13.29 -16.80 5.04
N ALA A 143 -13.92 -15.71 4.57
CA ALA A 143 -13.22 -14.71 3.77
C ALA A 143 -11.95 -14.15 4.44
N GLY A 144 -12.00 -13.89 5.75
CA GLY A 144 -10.84 -13.44 6.52
C GLY A 144 -9.70 -14.46 6.57
N GLU A 145 -10.01 -15.76 6.67
CA GLU A 145 -9.00 -16.82 6.65
C GLU A 145 -8.42 -17.02 5.24
N ALA A 146 -9.25 -16.93 4.20
CA ALA A 146 -8.78 -16.98 2.82
C ALA A 146 -7.82 -15.81 2.54
N TRP A 147 -8.17 -14.59 2.95
CA TRP A 147 -7.29 -13.42 2.84
C TRP A 147 -5.98 -13.63 3.61
N ARG A 148 -6.04 -14.18 4.83
CA ARG A 148 -4.86 -14.47 5.64
C ARG A 148 -3.94 -15.47 4.95
N GLN A 149 -4.49 -16.50 4.29
CA GLN A 149 -3.72 -17.45 3.50
C GLN A 149 -3.00 -16.76 2.33
N VAL A 150 -3.69 -15.92 1.55
CA VAL A 150 -3.03 -15.15 0.46
C VAL A 150 -1.92 -14.27 1.05
N ARG A 151 -2.22 -13.48 2.09
CA ARG A 151 -1.26 -12.55 2.68
C ARG A 151 -0.03 -13.27 3.24
N ASN A 152 -0.22 -14.30 4.05
CA ASN A 152 0.85 -14.89 4.84
C ASN A 152 1.56 -16.05 4.15
N ALA A 153 0.87 -16.79 3.27
CA ALA A 153 1.49 -17.89 2.54
C ALA A 153 2.05 -17.46 1.18
N TRP A 154 1.51 -16.38 0.59
CA TRP A 154 1.93 -15.92 -0.74
C TRP A 154 2.59 -14.54 -0.71
N ILE A 155 1.84 -13.48 -0.40
CA ILE A 155 2.33 -12.10 -0.59
C ILE A 155 3.57 -11.82 0.27
N ILE A 156 3.52 -12.15 1.56
CA ILE A 156 4.64 -11.89 2.48
C ILE A 156 5.88 -12.70 2.10
N PRO A 157 5.84 -14.04 1.98
CA PRO A 157 7.04 -14.81 1.67
C PRO A 157 7.63 -14.45 0.30
N TYR A 158 6.85 -14.51 -0.78
CA TYR A 158 7.38 -14.24 -2.13
C TYR A 158 7.73 -12.77 -2.31
N GLY A 159 6.96 -11.85 -1.73
CA GLY A 159 7.27 -10.44 -1.80
C GLY A 159 8.55 -10.09 -1.04
N GLY A 160 8.71 -10.62 0.18
CA GLY A 160 9.93 -10.47 0.96
C GLY A 160 11.15 -11.08 0.25
N SER A 161 10.99 -12.28 -0.31
CA SER A 161 12.03 -12.93 -1.11
C SER A 161 12.40 -12.11 -2.34
N LEU A 162 11.44 -11.55 -3.08
CA LEU A 162 11.71 -10.71 -4.24
C LEU A 162 12.55 -9.48 -3.87
N LEU A 163 12.17 -8.77 -2.81
CA LEU A 163 12.92 -7.60 -2.34
C LEU A 163 14.35 -7.98 -1.94
N LEU A 164 14.53 -9.10 -1.23
CA LEU A 164 15.86 -9.59 -0.86
C LEU A 164 16.68 -10.01 -2.09
N ILE A 165 16.08 -10.74 -3.03
CA ILE A 165 16.74 -11.16 -4.28
C ILE A 165 17.21 -9.95 -5.07
N VAL A 166 16.38 -8.91 -5.20
CA VAL A 166 16.77 -7.68 -5.89
C VAL A 166 17.93 -7.00 -5.19
N LEU A 167 17.89 -6.86 -3.86
CA LEU A 167 18.99 -6.25 -3.10
C LEU A 167 20.30 -7.03 -3.26
N VAL A 168 20.24 -8.37 -3.18
CA VAL A 168 21.40 -9.24 -3.37
C VAL A 168 21.92 -9.15 -4.81
N ALA A 169 21.03 -9.15 -5.81
CA ALA A 169 21.40 -9.01 -7.21
C ALA A 169 22.09 -7.67 -7.49
N LEU A 170 21.57 -6.57 -6.94
CA LEU A 170 22.20 -5.25 -7.05
C LEU A 170 23.56 -5.20 -6.36
N ALA A 171 23.71 -5.86 -5.20
CA ALA A 171 24.99 -5.97 -4.50
C ALA A 171 26.01 -6.78 -5.33
N ILE A 172 25.63 -7.95 -5.85
CA ILE A 172 26.47 -8.75 -6.74
C ILE A 172 26.87 -7.95 -7.97
N PHE A 173 25.91 -7.26 -8.61
CA PHE A 173 26.16 -6.44 -9.79
C PHE A 173 27.17 -5.31 -9.49
N TYR A 174 27.02 -4.64 -8.34
CA TYR A 174 27.96 -3.61 -7.90
C TYR A 174 29.37 -4.17 -7.70
N PHE A 175 29.54 -5.31 -7.02
CA PHE A 175 30.88 -5.88 -6.80
C PHE A 175 31.49 -6.49 -8.06
N ALA A 176 30.66 -7.00 -8.98
CA ALA A 176 31.13 -7.61 -10.22
C ALA A 176 31.51 -6.57 -11.28
N LYS A 177 30.73 -5.49 -11.43
CA LYS A 177 30.89 -4.50 -12.52
C LYS A 177 31.32 -3.12 -12.05
N GLY A 178 30.99 -2.74 -10.82
CA GLY A 178 31.20 -1.40 -10.29
C GLY A 178 30.27 -0.34 -10.91
N PRO A 179 30.46 0.95 -10.55
CA PRO A 179 29.70 2.06 -11.11
C PRO A 179 29.93 2.19 -12.63
N MET A 180 28.83 2.35 -13.37
CA MET A 180 28.85 2.60 -14.81
C MET A 180 29.12 4.07 -15.12
N GLY A 181 29.73 4.33 -16.29
CA GLY A 181 30.13 5.66 -16.73
C GLY A 181 31.58 6.01 -16.39
N HIS A 182 32.17 6.90 -17.18
CA HIS A 182 33.51 7.41 -16.90
C HIS A 182 33.48 8.38 -15.71
N ALA A 183 34.64 8.61 -15.08
CA ALA A 183 34.72 9.57 -13.98
C ALA A 183 34.34 10.96 -14.51
N ASP A 184 33.31 11.54 -13.91
CA ASP A 184 32.85 12.90 -14.11
C ASP A 184 34.04 13.87 -14.03
N GLY A 185 34.40 14.42 -15.19
CA GLY A 185 35.45 15.41 -15.30
C GLY A 185 35.03 16.65 -14.51
N ARG A 186 35.58 16.83 -13.31
CA ARG A 186 35.30 17.96 -12.41
C ARG A 186 35.58 19.35 -13.04
N SER A 187 36.05 19.43 -14.28
CA SER A 187 36.59 20.67 -14.85
C SER A 187 36.48 20.65 -16.38
N GLY A 188 35.41 21.25 -16.90
CA GLY A 188 35.28 21.58 -18.32
C GLY A 188 34.27 22.71 -18.51
N PRO A 189 34.50 23.65 -19.45
CA PRO A 189 33.51 24.65 -19.80
C PRO A 189 32.33 23.97 -20.52
N GLY A 190 31.12 24.07 -19.94
CA GLY A 190 29.89 23.50 -20.50
C GLY A 190 29.11 22.64 -19.50
N ARG A 191 28.31 23.30 -18.66
CA ARG A 191 27.30 22.62 -17.82
C ARG A 191 25.96 22.67 -18.54
N ILE A 192 25.34 21.52 -18.74
CA ILE A 192 24.00 21.38 -19.30
C ILE A 192 23.01 21.15 -18.16
N GLU A 193 21.92 21.90 -18.13
CA GLU A 193 20.83 21.73 -17.17
C GLU A 193 19.93 20.54 -17.54
N ARG A 194 20.25 19.37 -16.97
CA ARG A 194 19.43 18.15 -17.11
C ARG A 194 18.11 18.26 -16.34
N PHE A 195 18.11 18.89 -15.17
CA PHE A 195 16.91 19.04 -14.32
C PHE A 195 16.75 20.47 -13.80
N THR A 196 15.61 21.08 -14.09
CA THR A 196 15.25 22.41 -13.59
C THR A 196 15.01 22.39 -12.07
N PRO A 197 15.09 23.54 -11.36
CA PRO A 197 14.82 23.59 -9.93
C PRO A 197 13.45 23.00 -9.54
N PHE A 198 12.42 23.24 -10.35
CA PHE A 198 11.09 22.67 -10.13
C PHE A 198 11.07 21.15 -10.30
N GLU A 199 11.68 20.63 -11.37
CA GLU A 199 11.81 19.18 -11.61
C GLU A 199 12.53 18.49 -10.43
N ARG A 200 13.58 19.13 -9.88
CA ARG A 200 14.29 18.61 -8.69
C ARG A 200 13.43 18.62 -7.44
N ALA A 201 12.75 19.73 -7.16
CA ALA A 201 11.89 19.85 -5.99
C ALA A 201 10.75 18.83 -6.02
N ALA A 202 10.07 18.68 -7.17
CA ALA A 202 9.04 17.67 -7.36
C ALA A 202 9.58 16.25 -7.12
N HIS A 203 10.75 15.92 -7.69
CA HIS A 203 11.39 14.63 -7.48
C HIS A 203 11.67 14.36 -6.01
N TRP A 204 12.32 15.30 -5.29
CA TRP A 204 12.65 15.10 -3.88
C TRP A 204 11.42 15.00 -2.98
N ALA A 205 10.37 15.79 -3.23
CA ALA A 205 9.11 15.68 -2.50
C ALA A 205 8.48 14.29 -2.68
N ASN A 206 8.37 13.81 -3.92
CA ASN A 206 7.84 12.48 -4.23
C ASN A 206 8.71 11.35 -3.65
N ALA A 207 10.04 11.46 -3.76
CA ALA A 207 10.98 10.47 -3.26
C ALA A 207 10.94 10.34 -1.73
N ILE A 208 10.88 11.46 -1.00
CA ILE A 208 10.77 11.45 0.46
C ILE A 208 9.43 10.82 0.89
N ALA A 209 8.33 11.22 0.24
CA ALA A 209 7.01 10.64 0.51
C ALA A 209 7.02 9.10 0.28
N PHE A 210 7.57 8.66 -0.85
CA PHE A 210 7.70 7.24 -1.16
C PHE A 210 8.55 6.49 -0.12
N VAL A 211 9.69 7.03 0.30
CA VAL A 211 10.55 6.37 1.30
C VAL A 211 9.83 6.20 2.63
N VAL A 212 9.10 7.22 3.10
CA VAL A 212 8.28 7.11 4.32
C VAL A 212 7.20 6.03 4.18
N LEU A 213 6.51 5.98 3.03
CA LEU A 213 5.49 4.97 2.73
C LEU A 213 6.08 3.56 2.63
N ALA A 214 7.22 3.40 1.97
CA ALA A 214 7.89 2.11 1.80
C ALA A 214 8.38 1.56 3.14
N ILE A 215 9.04 2.38 3.96
CA ILE A 215 9.51 1.96 5.29
C ILE A 215 8.33 1.57 6.19
N SER A 216 7.30 2.41 6.26
CA SER A 216 6.11 2.10 7.06
C SER A 216 5.39 0.85 6.56
N GLY A 217 5.24 0.67 5.24
CA GLY A 217 4.66 -0.53 4.62
C GLY A 217 5.45 -1.81 4.92
N ILE A 218 6.78 -1.77 4.80
CA ILE A 218 7.67 -2.90 5.14
C ILE A 218 7.50 -3.28 6.61
N VAL A 219 7.48 -2.31 7.53
CA VAL A 219 7.32 -2.60 8.96
C VAL A 219 5.92 -3.15 9.26
N MET A 220 4.87 -2.64 8.62
CA MET A 220 3.51 -3.20 8.78
C MET A 220 3.39 -4.63 8.23
N ALA A 221 4.07 -4.94 7.12
CA ALA A 221 4.04 -6.26 6.52
C ALA A 221 4.89 -7.29 7.28
N PHE A 222 6.12 -6.92 7.65
CA PHE A 222 7.16 -7.84 8.12
C PHE A 222 7.56 -7.63 9.58
N GLY A 223 7.23 -6.48 10.19
CA GLY A 223 7.73 -6.07 11.50
C GLY A 223 7.37 -7.04 12.62
N LYS A 224 6.21 -7.71 12.55
CA LYS A 224 5.83 -8.75 13.52
C LYS A 224 6.82 -9.93 13.56
N PHE A 225 7.44 -10.27 12.44
CA PHE A 225 8.32 -11.44 12.33
C PHE A 225 9.76 -11.12 12.68
N PHE A 226 10.25 -9.92 12.33
CA PHE A 226 11.67 -9.57 12.47
C PHE A 226 11.94 -8.50 13.54
N LEU A 227 11.03 -7.54 13.70
CA LEU A 227 11.26 -6.40 14.59
C LEU A 227 10.69 -6.66 16.00
N LEU A 228 9.46 -7.18 16.09
CA LEU A 228 8.80 -7.47 17.36
C LEU A 228 9.63 -8.38 18.28
N PRO A 229 10.25 -9.48 17.80
CA PRO A 229 11.08 -10.33 18.66
C PRO A 229 12.32 -9.63 19.23
N VAL A 230 12.78 -8.56 18.58
CA VAL A 230 14.02 -7.84 18.94
C VAL A 230 13.73 -6.71 19.93
N ILE A 231 12.68 -5.91 19.69
CA ILE A 231 12.39 -4.70 20.49
C ILE A 231 11.27 -4.87 21.52
N GLY A 232 10.59 -6.02 21.52
CA GLY A 232 9.49 -6.32 22.44
C GLY A 232 8.15 -5.65 22.07
N GLN A 233 7.07 -6.10 22.72
CA GLN A 233 5.70 -5.71 22.36
C GLN A 233 5.41 -4.22 22.53
N THR A 234 5.86 -3.61 23.64
CA THR A 234 5.55 -2.20 23.96
C THR A 234 6.16 -1.24 22.93
N LEU A 235 7.47 -1.35 22.67
CA LEU A 235 8.14 -0.49 21.70
C LEU A 235 7.61 -0.73 20.27
N PHE A 236 7.39 -1.99 19.90
CA PHE A 236 6.80 -2.33 18.61
C PHE A 236 5.40 -1.73 18.45
N GLY A 237 4.57 -1.75 19.50
CA GLY A 237 3.24 -1.14 19.52
C GLY A 237 3.28 0.36 19.19
N TYR A 238 4.07 1.14 19.93
CA TYR A 238 4.19 2.59 19.67
C TYR A 238 4.82 2.89 18.30
N PHE A 239 5.85 2.14 17.92
CA PHE A 239 6.54 2.33 16.65
C PHE A 239 5.62 2.03 15.45
N THR A 240 4.89 0.92 15.48
CA THR A 240 3.93 0.58 14.41
C THR A 240 2.73 1.51 14.39
N TYR A 241 2.27 1.99 15.54
CA TYR A 241 1.25 3.03 15.61
C TYR A 241 1.71 4.31 14.91
N LEU A 242 2.92 4.80 15.20
CA LEU A 242 3.50 5.96 14.53
C LEU A 242 3.60 5.73 13.01
N LEU A 243 4.18 4.61 12.58
CA LEU A 243 4.38 4.32 11.17
C LEU A 243 3.08 4.16 10.40
N LYS A 244 2.06 3.53 10.99
CA LYS A 244 0.73 3.44 10.38
C LYS A 244 0.14 4.83 10.16
N ASN A 245 0.21 5.71 11.16
CA ASN A 245 -0.29 7.08 11.01
C ASN A 245 0.51 7.84 9.94
N LEU A 246 1.84 7.76 9.96
CA LEU A 246 2.66 8.36 8.89
C LEU A 246 2.28 7.81 7.51
N HIS A 247 2.00 6.51 7.39
CA HIS A 247 1.58 5.92 6.13
C HIS A 247 0.27 6.54 5.62
N ASN A 248 -0.74 6.63 6.50
CA ASN A 248 -2.04 7.18 6.14
C ASN A 248 -1.96 8.69 5.82
N PHE A 249 -1.18 9.47 6.56
CA PHE A 249 -1.05 10.92 6.31
C PHE A 249 -0.16 11.25 5.09
N VAL A 250 0.91 10.49 4.86
CA VAL A 250 1.82 10.73 3.73
C VAL A 250 1.24 10.16 2.43
N GLY A 251 0.32 9.20 2.50
CA GLY A 251 -0.37 8.63 1.34
C GLY A 251 -0.98 9.71 0.42
N PRO A 252 -1.87 10.58 0.92
CA PRO A 252 -2.42 11.70 0.15
C PRO A 252 -1.37 12.67 -0.40
N LEU A 253 -0.29 12.94 0.34
CA LEU A 253 0.82 13.75 -0.15
C LEU A 253 1.54 13.06 -1.33
N PHE A 254 1.70 11.75 -1.27
CA PHE A 254 2.24 10.96 -2.37
C PHE A 254 1.34 11.00 -3.60
N VAL A 255 0.01 11.00 -3.44
CA VAL A 255 -0.93 11.18 -4.58
C VAL A 255 -0.65 12.48 -5.33
N VAL A 256 -0.62 13.60 -4.61
CA VAL A 256 -0.42 14.93 -5.22
C VAL A 256 0.96 15.02 -5.87
N SER A 257 2.00 14.58 -5.16
CA SER A 257 3.36 14.63 -5.70
C SER A 257 3.57 13.69 -6.90
N LEU A 258 2.96 12.50 -6.91
CA LEU A 258 3.00 11.59 -8.05
C LEU A 258 2.32 12.18 -9.29
N VAL A 259 1.16 12.85 -9.13
CA VAL A 259 0.51 13.57 -10.24
C VAL A 259 1.43 14.65 -10.79
N ILE A 260 2.08 15.43 -9.92
CA ILE A 260 3.04 16.45 -10.35
C ILE A 260 4.20 15.81 -11.13
N ILE A 261 4.76 14.68 -10.65
CA ILE A 261 5.81 13.94 -11.35
C ILE A 261 5.35 13.49 -12.73
N VAL A 262 4.17 12.89 -12.84
CA VAL A 262 3.63 12.41 -14.11
C VAL A 262 3.49 13.59 -15.08
N LEU A 263 2.82 14.67 -14.68
CA LEU A 263 2.61 15.83 -15.55
C LEU A 263 3.92 16.51 -15.97
N THR A 264 4.90 16.56 -15.06
CA THR A 264 6.20 17.20 -15.31
C THR A 264 7.03 16.42 -16.33
N PHE A 265 7.06 15.09 -16.22
CA PHE A 265 8.00 14.26 -16.97
C PHE A 265 7.38 13.48 -18.14
N ILE A 266 6.05 13.51 -18.34
CA ILE A 266 5.37 12.71 -19.37
C ILE A 266 5.89 12.97 -20.79
N LYS A 267 6.15 14.25 -21.13
CA LYS A 267 6.58 14.62 -22.48
C LYS A 267 7.93 14.01 -22.83
N ASP A 268 8.87 14.03 -21.90
CA ASP A 268 10.22 13.47 -22.10
C ASP A 268 10.25 11.92 -22.03
N ASN A 269 9.18 11.30 -21.52
CA ASN A 269 9.08 9.84 -21.35
C ASN A 269 8.25 9.14 -22.42
N LEU A 270 7.80 9.86 -23.46
CA LEU A 270 7.10 9.23 -24.58
C LEU A 270 8.00 8.18 -25.28
N PRO A 271 7.44 7.01 -25.66
CA PRO A 271 8.19 6.00 -26.40
C PRO A 271 8.73 6.54 -27.73
N GLN A 272 9.97 6.21 -28.04
CA GLN A 272 10.70 6.62 -29.23
C GLN A 272 11.29 5.39 -29.93
N LYS A 273 11.53 5.50 -31.26
CA LYS A 273 12.08 4.39 -32.06
C LYS A 273 13.42 3.85 -31.52
N GLY A 274 14.23 4.71 -30.90
CA GLY A 274 15.51 4.33 -30.27
C GLY A 274 15.37 3.43 -29.04
N ASP A 275 14.21 3.44 -28.37
CA ASP A 275 14.01 2.70 -27.12
C ASP A 275 14.04 1.19 -27.32
N VAL A 276 13.52 0.69 -28.46
CA VAL A 276 13.55 -0.74 -28.80
C VAL A 276 15.00 -1.22 -28.95
N SER A 277 15.84 -0.44 -29.63
CA SER A 277 17.26 -0.74 -29.77
C SER A 277 17.98 -0.72 -28.42
N TRP A 278 17.62 0.22 -27.54
CA TRP A 278 18.15 0.28 -26.17
C TRP A 278 17.76 -0.95 -25.36
N MET A 279 16.49 -1.39 -25.42
CA MET A 279 15.99 -2.58 -24.72
C MET A 279 16.66 -3.86 -25.20
N LEU A 280 16.80 -4.05 -26.52
CA LEU A 280 17.47 -5.22 -27.10
C LEU A 280 18.94 -5.33 -26.67
N ARG A 281 19.56 -4.21 -26.33
CA ARG A 281 20.94 -4.13 -25.83
C ARG A 281 21.03 -4.10 -24.31
N LEU A 282 19.90 -4.11 -23.60
CA LEU A 282 19.79 -3.92 -22.16
C LEU A 282 20.62 -2.71 -21.68
N GLY A 283 20.48 -1.57 -22.37
CA GLY A 283 21.25 -0.36 -22.08
C GLY A 283 22.76 -0.48 -22.29
N GLY A 284 23.23 -1.51 -22.98
CA GLY A 284 24.66 -1.77 -23.15
C GLY A 284 25.29 -2.44 -21.93
N VAL A 285 24.51 -2.99 -20.99
CA VAL A 285 25.03 -3.70 -19.80
C VAL A 285 25.93 -4.88 -20.18
N LEU A 286 25.69 -5.53 -21.33
CA LEU A 286 26.50 -6.63 -21.87
C LEU A 286 27.60 -6.17 -22.84
N GLY A 287 27.65 -4.88 -23.18
CA GLY A 287 28.58 -4.31 -24.15
C GLY A 287 29.58 -3.32 -23.54
N LYS A 288 30.53 -2.85 -24.34
CA LYS A 288 31.51 -1.82 -23.94
C LYS A 288 30.98 -0.38 -24.05
N LYS A 289 29.84 -0.17 -24.73
CA LYS A 289 29.27 1.16 -24.99
C LYS A 289 27.78 1.16 -24.71
N GLU A 290 27.32 2.18 -23.99
CA GLU A 290 25.90 2.40 -23.73
C GLU A 290 25.13 2.66 -25.02
N ALA A 291 23.89 2.16 -25.09
CA ALA A 291 23.03 2.39 -26.23
C ALA A 291 22.57 3.86 -26.25
N PRO A 292 22.65 4.56 -27.40
CA PRO A 292 22.28 5.97 -27.48
C PRO A 292 20.80 6.16 -27.10
N SER A 293 20.54 7.19 -26.32
CA SER A 293 19.20 7.51 -25.81
C SER A 293 18.92 9.02 -25.87
N HIS A 294 17.65 9.39 -25.77
CA HIS A 294 17.25 10.78 -25.56
C HIS A 294 17.38 11.16 -24.08
N ARG A 295 16.74 12.23 -23.61
CA ARG A 295 16.90 12.77 -22.25
C ARG A 295 16.69 11.70 -21.18
N PHE A 296 15.74 10.80 -21.42
CA PHE A 296 15.54 9.57 -20.67
C PHE A 296 15.75 8.34 -21.56
N ASN A 297 16.41 7.32 -21.03
CA ASN A 297 16.59 6.03 -21.70
C ASN A 297 15.38 5.11 -21.50
N ALA A 298 15.34 3.97 -22.21
CA ALA A 298 14.17 3.08 -22.16
C ALA A 298 13.95 2.45 -20.77
N GLY A 299 15.00 2.27 -19.95
CA GLY A 299 14.87 1.84 -18.56
C GLY A 299 14.22 2.91 -17.67
N GLU A 300 14.64 4.16 -17.80
CA GLU A 300 14.03 5.31 -17.12
C GLU A 300 12.56 5.49 -17.56
N LYS A 301 12.25 5.33 -18.85
CA LYS A 301 10.88 5.33 -19.36
C LYS A 301 10.05 4.17 -18.82
N GLY A 302 10.64 2.99 -18.68
CA GLY A 302 10.01 1.84 -18.04
C GLY A 302 9.63 2.14 -16.58
N MET A 303 10.52 2.80 -15.84
CA MET A 303 10.23 3.29 -14.48
C MET A 303 9.09 4.30 -14.48
N PHE A 304 9.04 5.22 -15.43
CA PHE A 304 7.94 6.18 -15.57
C PHE A 304 6.59 5.49 -15.82
N TRP A 305 6.50 4.64 -16.86
CA TRP A 305 5.22 4.05 -17.27
C TRP A 305 4.75 2.93 -16.35
N VAL A 306 5.64 2.01 -15.97
CA VAL A 306 5.27 0.86 -15.15
C VAL A 306 5.32 1.22 -13.68
N GLY A 307 6.42 1.79 -13.21
CA GLY A 307 6.60 2.10 -11.78
C GLY A 307 5.72 3.25 -11.32
N ASN A 308 5.84 4.42 -11.94
CA ASN A 308 5.13 5.61 -11.48
C ASN A 308 3.67 5.62 -11.93
N LEU A 309 3.38 5.35 -13.20
CA LEU A 309 2.01 5.45 -13.70
C LEU A 309 1.17 4.22 -13.34
N LEU A 310 1.55 3.02 -13.82
CA LEU A 310 0.72 1.81 -13.60
C LEU A 310 0.70 1.38 -12.13
N LEU A 311 1.85 1.04 -11.56
CA LEU A 311 1.93 0.55 -10.18
C LEU A 311 1.59 1.67 -9.19
N GLY A 312 2.07 2.90 -9.44
CA GLY A 312 1.71 4.06 -8.63
C GLY A 312 0.21 4.33 -8.61
N ALA A 313 -0.50 4.27 -9.75
CA ALA A 313 -1.96 4.42 -9.77
C ALA A 313 -2.68 3.29 -9.00
N ILE A 314 -2.21 2.05 -9.12
CA ILE A 314 -2.79 0.91 -8.38
C ILE A 314 -2.58 1.10 -6.87
N VAL A 315 -1.36 1.43 -6.43
CA VAL A 315 -1.03 1.66 -5.01
C VAL A 315 -1.83 2.84 -4.46
N VAL A 316 -1.91 3.95 -5.18
CA VAL A 316 -2.70 5.13 -4.78
C VAL A 316 -4.19 4.79 -4.69
N GLY A 317 -4.77 4.21 -5.74
CA GLY A 317 -6.21 3.91 -5.78
C GLY A 317 -6.63 2.94 -4.68
N SER A 318 -5.88 1.84 -4.53
CA SER A 318 -6.12 0.87 -3.45
C SER A 318 -5.82 1.43 -2.07
N GLY A 319 -4.79 2.27 -1.91
CA GLY A 319 -4.42 2.90 -0.64
C GLY A 319 -5.48 3.89 -0.15
N LEU A 320 -5.96 4.78 -1.02
CA LEU A 320 -7.05 5.71 -0.72
C LEU A 320 -8.34 4.98 -0.35
N TYR A 321 -8.63 3.86 -1.02
CA TYR A 321 -9.77 3.01 -0.66
C TYR A 321 -9.60 2.37 0.72
N LEU A 322 -8.42 1.84 1.03
CA LEU A 322 -8.13 1.25 2.34
C LEU A 322 -8.19 2.27 3.48
N ASP A 323 -7.81 3.51 3.22
CA ASP A 323 -7.89 4.63 4.18
C ASP A 323 -9.27 5.33 4.18
N LYS A 324 -10.22 4.81 3.42
CA LYS A 324 -11.61 5.31 3.33
C LYS A 324 -11.74 6.77 2.87
N LEU A 325 -10.84 7.21 1.99
CA LEU A 325 -10.78 8.58 1.49
C LEU A 325 -11.56 8.77 0.17
N LEU A 326 -12.09 7.70 -0.42
CA LEU A 326 -12.88 7.79 -1.65
C LEU A 326 -14.35 8.09 -1.29
N PRO A 327 -14.91 9.22 -1.74
CA PRO A 327 -16.31 9.55 -1.46
C PRO A 327 -17.24 8.57 -2.18
N SER A 328 -18.43 8.38 -1.62
CA SER A 328 -19.52 7.60 -2.24
C SER A 328 -19.19 6.13 -2.54
N MET A 329 -18.20 5.56 -1.84
CA MET A 329 -17.84 4.15 -1.92
C MET A 329 -18.38 3.38 -0.70
N GLU A 330 -18.77 2.12 -0.93
CA GLU A 330 -19.01 1.17 0.15
C GLU A 330 -17.67 0.55 0.58
N TYR A 331 -17.52 0.34 1.90
CA TYR A 331 -16.30 -0.19 2.51
C TYR A 331 -16.57 -1.54 3.18
N LEU A 332 -16.93 -2.52 2.34
CA LEU A 332 -17.17 -3.88 2.80
C LEU A 332 -15.84 -4.58 3.13
N ARG A 333 -15.84 -5.45 4.14
CA ARG A 333 -14.63 -6.19 4.54
C ARG A 333 -14.05 -7.03 3.40
N GLY A 334 -14.90 -7.58 2.54
CA GLY A 334 -14.46 -8.35 1.36
C GLY A 334 -13.69 -7.49 0.36
N ASP A 335 -14.22 -6.33 0.02
CA ASP A 335 -13.57 -5.39 -0.91
C ASP A 335 -12.27 -4.85 -0.33
N MET A 336 -12.24 -4.55 0.97
CA MET A 336 -11.00 -4.14 1.66
C MET A 336 -9.94 -5.25 1.66
N GLN A 337 -10.32 -6.53 1.77
CA GLN A 337 -9.38 -7.65 1.65
C GLN A 337 -8.75 -7.69 0.26
N VAL A 338 -9.56 -7.55 -0.80
CA VAL A 338 -9.09 -7.53 -2.18
C VAL A 338 -8.20 -6.31 -2.44
N ALA A 339 -8.64 -5.12 -2.04
CA ALA A 339 -7.86 -3.89 -2.15
C ALA A 339 -6.51 -4.01 -1.43
N HIS A 340 -6.47 -4.62 -0.24
CA HIS A 340 -5.23 -4.87 0.48
C HIS A 340 -4.30 -5.82 -0.29
N MET A 341 -4.81 -6.92 -0.86
CA MET A 341 -3.99 -7.85 -1.63
C MET A 341 -3.40 -7.18 -2.88
N VAL A 342 -4.22 -6.41 -3.61
CA VAL A 342 -3.79 -5.62 -4.77
C VAL A 342 -2.74 -4.58 -4.38
N HIS A 343 -2.99 -3.82 -3.31
CA HIS A 343 -2.08 -2.81 -2.79
C HIS A 343 -0.72 -3.43 -2.44
N ALA A 344 -0.72 -4.52 -1.69
CA ALA A 344 0.51 -5.17 -1.22
C ALA A 344 1.35 -5.72 -2.38
N VAL A 345 0.72 -6.36 -3.38
CA VAL A 345 1.42 -6.87 -4.56
C VAL A 345 2.02 -5.71 -5.37
N ALA A 346 1.22 -4.68 -5.68
CA ALA A 346 1.69 -3.54 -6.46
C ALA A 346 2.81 -2.77 -5.72
N ALA A 347 2.68 -2.58 -4.41
CA ALA A 347 3.69 -1.90 -3.59
C ALA A 347 5.02 -2.67 -3.59
N VAL A 348 5.00 -4.00 -3.46
CA VAL A 348 6.22 -4.83 -3.52
C VAL A 348 6.91 -4.73 -4.88
N LEU A 349 6.14 -4.82 -5.97
CA LEU A 349 6.69 -4.69 -7.32
C LEU A 349 7.26 -3.28 -7.55
N MET A 350 6.57 -2.25 -7.07
CA MET A 350 7.03 -0.87 -7.15
C MET A 350 8.31 -0.67 -6.37
N MET A 351 8.41 -1.18 -5.13
CA MET A 351 9.64 -1.14 -4.33
C MET A 351 10.81 -1.85 -5.02
N ALA A 352 10.58 -3.01 -5.65
CA ALA A 352 11.62 -3.73 -6.40
C ALA A 352 12.18 -2.86 -7.55
N MET A 353 11.31 -2.20 -8.31
CA MET A 353 11.72 -1.25 -9.35
C MET A 353 12.45 -0.03 -8.78
N LEU A 354 11.95 0.50 -7.65
CA LEU A 354 12.56 1.66 -6.98
C LEU A 354 13.94 1.35 -6.42
N PHE A 355 14.21 0.13 -5.97
CA PHE A 355 15.57 -0.27 -5.59
C PHE A 355 16.54 -0.19 -6.77
N LEU A 356 16.13 -0.65 -7.96
CA LEU A 356 16.93 -0.48 -9.17
C LEU A 356 17.10 1.01 -9.52
N HIS A 357 16.04 1.81 -9.45
CA HIS A 357 16.11 3.25 -9.72
C HIS A 357 17.05 3.97 -8.76
N ILE A 358 16.93 3.73 -7.45
CA ILE A 358 17.79 4.31 -6.42
C ILE A 358 19.23 3.86 -6.64
N TYR A 359 19.46 2.58 -6.91
CA TYR A 359 20.80 2.07 -7.21
C TYR A 359 21.43 2.81 -8.40
N MET A 360 20.74 2.85 -9.55
CA MET A 360 21.22 3.52 -10.75
C MET A 360 21.42 5.02 -10.54
N GLY A 361 20.50 5.68 -9.85
CA GLY A 361 20.56 7.11 -9.56
C GLY A 361 21.59 7.52 -8.51
N THR A 362 22.19 6.58 -7.78
CA THR A 362 23.15 6.87 -6.70
C THR A 362 24.53 6.30 -6.95
N VAL A 363 24.70 4.99 -6.80
CA VAL A 363 26.00 4.31 -6.81
C VAL A 363 26.24 3.51 -8.10
N GLY A 364 25.18 3.19 -8.84
CA GLY A 364 25.23 2.39 -10.06
C GLY A 364 25.65 3.17 -11.30
N MET A 365 25.38 4.47 -11.36
CA MET A 365 25.81 5.35 -12.45
C MET A 365 26.51 6.58 -11.90
N ARG A 366 27.75 6.82 -12.36
CA ARG A 366 28.51 8.01 -11.99
C ARG A 366 27.82 9.27 -12.50
N GLY A 367 27.89 10.34 -11.73
CA GLY A 367 27.27 11.62 -12.07
C GLY A 367 25.75 11.73 -11.91
N ALA A 368 24.99 10.63 -11.93
CA ALA A 368 23.53 10.65 -11.87
C ALA A 368 22.97 11.32 -10.61
N TYR A 369 23.51 11.00 -9.42
CA TYR A 369 23.08 11.60 -8.16
C TYR A 369 23.28 13.12 -8.15
N ARG A 370 24.45 13.57 -8.62
CA ARG A 370 24.77 15.01 -8.70
C ARG A 370 23.85 15.71 -9.69
N ALA A 371 23.53 15.07 -10.83
CA ALA A 371 22.57 15.61 -11.78
C ALA A 371 21.22 15.89 -11.10
N MET A 372 20.72 14.97 -10.27
CA MET A 372 19.44 15.15 -9.58
C MET A 372 19.52 16.13 -8.40
N ARG A 373 20.67 16.23 -7.74
CA ARG A 373 20.88 17.14 -6.59
C ARG A 373 21.11 18.59 -7.03
N GLU A 374 21.96 18.80 -8.02
CA GLU A 374 22.41 20.13 -8.46
C GLU A 374 21.71 20.60 -9.74
N GLY A 375 21.22 19.67 -10.57
CA GLY A 375 20.50 19.95 -11.82
C GLY A 375 21.32 19.87 -13.09
N TYR A 376 22.65 19.73 -12.96
CA TYR A 376 23.58 19.88 -14.07
C TYR A 376 24.38 18.61 -14.34
N VAL A 377 24.71 18.43 -15.62
CA VAL A 377 25.63 17.40 -16.12
C VAL A 377 26.65 18.06 -17.05
N ASP A 378 27.81 17.43 -17.22
CA ASP A 378 28.79 17.86 -18.20
C ASP A 378 28.47 17.32 -19.60
N ASP A 379 29.05 17.95 -20.63
CA ASP A 379 28.90 17.56 -22.03
C ASP A 379 29.30 16.10 -22.29
N ALA A 380 30.33 15.60 -21.60
CA ALA A 380 30.84 14.25 -21.81
C ALA A 380 29.84 13.19 -21.30
N TRP A 381 29.27 13.42 -20.11
CA TRP A 381 28.23 12.60 -19.51
C TRP A 381 26.97 12.59 -20.38
N ALA A 382 26.53 13.77 -20.85
CA ALA A 382 25.38 13.87 -21.75
C ALA A 382 25.61 13.10 -23.05
N LYS A 383 26.82 13.19 -23.63
CA LYS A 383 27.20 12.45 -24.84
C LYS A 383 27.31 10.94 -24.61
N GLU A 384 27.79 10.52 -23.45
CA GLU A 384 27.97 9.11 -23.09
C GLU A 384 26.63 8.41 -22.85
N HIS A 385 25.78 8.98 -22.01
CA HIS A 385 24.55 8.34 -21.53
C HIS A 385 23.31 8.70 -22.37
N HIS A 386 23.29 9.90 -22.98
CA HIS A 386 22.12 10.48 -23.64
C HIS A 386 22.46 11.17 -24.97
N ALA A 387 23.18 10.46 -25.84
CA ALA A 387 23.75 10.99 -27.07
C ALA A 387 22.76 11.78 -27.94
N TYR A 388 21.52 11.29 -28.13
CA TYR A 388 20.53 11.99 -28.96
C TYR A 388 20.07 13.31 -28.33
N TRP A 389 19.99 13.36 -27.00
CA TRP A 389 19.65 14.59 -26.29
C TRP A 389 20.79 15.60 -26.36
N TYR A 390 22.03 15.15 -26.24
CA TYR A 390 23.21 15.99 -26.43
C TYR A 390 23.27 16.60 -27.84
N GLU A 391 23.00 15.80 -28.87
CA GLU A 391 22.93 16.25 -30.26
C GLU A 391 21.85 17.33 -30.47
N ASP A 392 20.66 17.16 -29.88
CA ASP A 392 19.59 18.17 -29.94
C ASP A 392 20.00 19.50 -29.28
N ILE A 393 20.76 19.44 -28.19
CA ILE A 393 21.29 20.64 -27.51
C ILE A 393 22.34 21.33 -28.38
N LYS A 394 23.29 20.57 -28.94
CA LYS A 394 24.31 21.14 -29.84
C LYS A 394 23.70 21.71 -31.12
N ALA A 395 22.61 21.12 -31.60
CA ALA A 395 21.85 21.63 -32.73
C ALA A 395 20.94 22.83 -32.39
N GLY A 396 20.91 23.28 -31.12
CA GLY A 396 20.09 24.42 -30.67
C GLY A 396 18.59 24.15 -30.62
N ARG A 397 18.16 22.88 -30.75
CA ARG A 397 16.73 22.49 -30.67
C ARG A 397 16.22 22.52 -29.23
N ILE A 398 17.12 22.27 -28.27
CA ILE A 398 16.86 22.33 -26.82
C ILE A 398 17.89 23.27 -26.21
N PRO A 399 17.49 24.25 -25.39
CA PRO A 399 18.46 25.13 -24.74
C PRO A 399 19.26 24.35 -23.67
N ALA A 400 20.56 24.61 -23.59
CA ALA A 400 21.44 24.00 -22.59
C ALA A 400 21.07 24.41 -21.15
N GLN A 401 20.42 25.56 -20.98
CA GLN A 401 19.83 26.01 -19.72
C GLN A 401 18.34 26.34 -19.97
N ARG A 402 17.46 25.64 -19.26
CA ARG A 402 16.00 25.74 -19.37
C ARG A 402 15.39 26.64 -18.30
N SER A 403 16.04 26.76 -17.14
CA SER A 403 15.63 27.68 -16.08
C SER A 403 16.06 29.11 -16.39
N LYS A 404 15.16 30.06 -16.10
CA LYS A 404 15.52 31.48 -16.08
C LYS A 404 16.32 31.76 -14.81
N PRO A 405 17.43 32.51 -14.87
CA PRO A 405 18.10 32.99 -13.66
C PRO A 405 17.11 33.77 -12.81
N LEU A 406 17.10 33.53 -11.49
CA LEU A 406 16.39 34.42 -10.57
C LEU A 406 17.09 35.78 -10.64
N THR A 407 16.49 36.75 -11.30
CA THR A 407 16.86 38.16 -11.13
C THR A 407 16.37 38.58 -9.74
N ILE A 408 17.24 38.45 -8.74
CA ILE A 408 17.04 39.19 -7.49
C ILE A 408 17.36 40.64 -7.85
N ALA A 409 16.33 41.48 -7.91
CA ALA A 409 16.53 42.91 -7.90
C ALA A 409 17.07 43.25 -6.51
N ASP A 410 18.34 43.64 -6.41
CA ASP A 410 18.76 44.39 -5.22
C ASP A 410 17.91 45.68 -5.18
N ASP A 411 17.54 46.14 -3.99
CA ASP A 411 16.77 47.38 -3.73
C ASP A 411 17.41 48.67 -4.32
N THR A 412 18.52 48.53 -5.04
CA THR A 412 19.24 49.60 -5.77
C THR A 412 18.94 49.62 -7.27
N GLY A 413 18.07 48.73 -7.79
CA GLY A 413 17.66 48.72 -9.20
C GLY A 413 18.75 48.27 -10.18
N LYS A 414 19.87 47.71 -9.70
CA LYS A 414 20.92 47.14 -10.54
C LYS A 414 20.82 45.61 -10.55
N SER A 415 20.56 45.04 -11.72
CA SER A 415 20.64 43.59 -11.92
C SER A 415 22.10 43.14 -11.86
N VAL A 416 22.50 42.51 -10.76
CA VAL A 416 23.80 41.82 -10.69
C VAL A 416 23.59 40.40 -11.19
N ARG A 417 24.34 39.98 -12.23
CA ARG A 417 24.35 38.57 -12.65
C ARG A 417 25.09 37.75 -11.58
N PRO A 418 24.53 36.63 -11.10
CA PRO A 418 25.25 35.76 -10.18
C PRO A 418 26.46 35.14 -10.89
N ALA A 419 27.60 35.15 -10.19
CA ALA A 419 28.89 34.62 -10.64
C ALA A 419 28.94 33.09 -10.66
#